data_AF-A0A7C6JE36-F1
#
_entry.id   AF-A0A7C6JE36-F1
#
_cell.length_a   1.000
_cell.length_b   1.000
_cell.length_c   1.000
_cell.angle_alpha   90.00
_cell.angle_beta   90.00
_cell.angle_gamma   90.00
#
_symmetry.space_group_name_H-M   'P 1'
#
loop_
_entity.id
_entity.type
_entity.pdbx_description
1 polymer ?
#
loop_
_entity_poly.entity_id
_entity_poly.type
_entity_poly.pdbx_seq_one_letter_code
_entity_poly.pdbx_strand_id
1 'polypeptide(L)'
;MLQLSTFEDIFNKLHEDYQDQRVQVITKQDGIRISSFQTTIHRIEIKPLNKKESKKWTDQGKKIGLIILKEKYSNNSFSIPFILGYNTMAATFLKDGVVINSLNMEFIIRKIKARKKLLA
;
A
#
# COMPACT_ATOMS: atom_id res chain seq x y z
N MET A 1 8.29 -8.90 -14.37
CA MET A 1 7.79 -7.61 -13.84
C MET A 1 6.37 -7.46 -14.32
N LEU A 2 5.42 -7.14 -13.45
CA LEU A 2 4.03 -6.94 -13.80
C LEU A 2 3.64 -5.49 -13.49
N GLN A 3 3.13 -4.76 -14.47
CA GLN A 3 2.64 -3.40 -14.29
C GLN A 3 1.11 -3.44 -14.28
N LEU A 4 0.51 -2.79 -13.27
CA LEU A 4 -0.93 -2.69 -13.11
C LEU A 4 -1.29 -1.21 -12.90
N SER A 5 -2.39 -0.78 -13.52
CA SER A 5 -2.84 0.62 -13.53
C SER A 5 -4.29 0.81 -13.09
N THR A 6 -5.01 -0.29 -12.81
CA THR A 6 -6.36 -0.22 -12.26
C THR A 6 -6.29 -0.47 -10.76
N PHE A 7 -7.16 0.22 -10.03
CA PHE A 7 -7.28 0.03 -8.59
C PHE A 7 -7.59 -1.44 -8.23
N GLU A 8 -8.53 -2.06 -8.94
CA GLU A 8 -9.01 -3.41 -8.66
C GLU A 8 -7.90 -4.44 -8.85
N ASP A 9 -7.15 -4.36 -9.96
CA ASP A 9 -6.04 -5.28 -10.20
C ASP A 9 -4.93 -5.11 -9.16
N ILE A 10 -4.59 -3.87 -8.80
CA ILE A 10 -3.56 -3.59 -7.79
C ILE A 10 -4.01 -4.12 -6.42
N PHE A 11 -5.26 -3.88 -6.02
CA PHE A 11 -5.81 -4.36 -4.77
C PHE A 11 -5.82 -5.90 -4.71
N ASN A 12 -6.33 -6.55 -5.76
CA ASN A 12 -6.39 -8.01 -5.84
C ASN A 12 -4.98 -8.62 -5.80
N LYS A 13 -4.01 -8.04 -6.52
CA LYS A 13 -2.63 -8.53 -6.51
C LYS A 13 -1.95 -8.30 -5.17
N LEU A 14 -2.22 -7.18 -4.48
CA LEU A 14 -1.76 -6.97 -3.11
C LEU A 14 -2.32 -8.03 -2.16
N HIS A 15 -3.62 -8.31 -2.27
CA HIS A 15 -4.28 -9.31 -1.44
C HIS A 15 -3.71 -10.72 -1.68
N GLU A 16 -3.48 -11.09 -2.93
CA GLU A 16 -2.89 -12.38 -3.31
C GLU A 16 -1.43 -12.52 -2.85
N ASP A 17 -0.59 -11.51 -3.11
CA ASP A 17 0.86 -11.66 -2.96
C ASP A 17 1.38 -11.25 -1.59
N TYR A 18 0.67 -10.37 -0.87
CA TYR A 18 1.20 -9.71 0.34
C TYR A 18 0.42 -10.04 1.60
N GLN A 19 -0.75 -10.67 1.52
CA GLN A 19 -1.41 -11.14 2.73
C GLN A 19 -0.55 -12.20 3.44
N ASP A 20 -0.50 -12.07 4.77
CA ASP A 20 0.31 -12.84 5.70
C ASP A 20 1.83 -12.75 5.45
N GLN A 21 2.28 -11.79 4.64
CA GLN A 21 3.70 -11.56 4.39
C GLN A 21 4.28 -10.55 5.37
N ARG A 22 5.49 -10.85 5.85
CA ARG A 22 6.35 -9.87 6.52
C ARG A 22 7.02 -9.00 5.47
N VAL A 23 6.94 -7.68 5.64
CA VAL A 23 7.41 -6.70 4.66
C VAL A 23 8.21 -5.58 5.30
N GLN A 24 9.08 -4.98 4.51
CA GLN A 24 9.60 -3.64 4.73
C GLN A 24 8.79 -2.67 3.87
N VAL A 25 8.27 -1.62 4.48
CA VAL A 25 7.54 -0.55 3.81
C VAL A 25 8.40 0.70 3.85
N ILE A 26 8.60 1.32 2.70
CA ILE A 26 9.27 2.62 2.57
C ILE A 26 8.30 3.53 1.84
N THR A 27 8.09 4.72 2.38
CA THR A 27 7.26 5.75 1.74
C THR A 27 8.13 6.92 1.36
N LYS A 28 7.99 7.39 0.12
CA LYS A 28 8.59 8.63 -0.36
C LYS A 28 7.51 9.60 -0.83
N GLN A 29 7.83 10.88 -0.76
CA GLN A 29 7.07 11.96 -1.37
C GLN A 29 8.06 12.87 -2.08
N ASP A 30 7.79 13.19 -3.35
CA ASP A 30 8.70 14.00 -4.19
C ASP A 30 10.15 13.47 -4.21
N GLY A 31 10.29 12.13 -4.21
CA GLY A 31 11.58 11.43 -4.18
C GLY A 31 12.27 11.36 -2.80
N ILE A 32 11.78 12.10 -1.80
CA ILE A 32 12.32 12.13 -0.45
C ILE A 32 11.69 11.03 0.39
N ARG A 33 12.52 10.19 1.03
CA ARG A 33 12.04 9.15 1.97
C ARG A 33 11.52 9.80 3.25
N ILE A 34 10.22 9.66 3.51
CA ILE A 34 9.55 10.20 4.70
C ILE A 34 9.30 9.14 5.78
N SER A 35 9.28 7.85 5.42
CA SER A 35 9.07 6.76 6.37
C SER A 35 9.72 5.46 5.91
N SER A 36 10.09 4.61 6.88
CA SER A 36 10.52 3.23 6.63
C SER A 36 10.33 2.39 7.88
N PHE A 37 9.57 1.32 7.78
CA PHE A 37 9.31 0.40 8.87
C PHE A 37 9.13 -1.03 8.37
N GLN A 38 9.06 -1.98 9.29
CA GLN A 38 8.75 -3.38 8.98
C GLN A 38 7.47 -3.79 9.69
N THR A 39 6.67 -4.61 9.04
CA THR A 39 5.37 -5.06 9.55
C THR A 39 4.97 -6.39 8.92
N THR A 40 4.00 -7.08 9.50
CA THR A 40 3.33 -8.22 8.84
C THR A 40 1.94 -7.81 8.39
N ILE A 41 1.69 -7.87 7.09
CA ILE A 41 0.38 -7.55 6.52
C ILE A 41 -0.53 -8.74 6.77
N HIS A 42 -1.49 -8.64 7.67
CA HIS A 42 -2.44 -9.73 7.94
C HIS A 42 -3.79 -9.50 7.27
N ARG A 43 -4.16 -8.23 7.05
CA ARG A 43 -5.41 -7.85 6.40
C ARG A 43 -5.16 -6.67 5.47
N ILE A 44 -5.81 -6.72 4.31
CA ILE A 44 -5.82 -5.64 3.33
C ILE A 44 -7.28 -5.25 3.10
N GLU A 45 -7.61 -3.99 3.33
CA GLU A 45 -8.99 -3.48 3.25
C GLU A 45 -9.05 -2.23 2.39
N ILE A 46 -10.23 -1.96 1.84
CA ILE A 46 -10.52 -0.70 1.15
C ILE A 46 -11.51 0.09 2.00
N LYS A 47 -11.22 1.37 2.21
CA LYS A 47 -12.19 2.30 2.80
C LYS A 47 -12.40 3.51 1.89
N PRO A 48 -13.62 3.73 1.36
CA PRO A 48 -13.95 5.01 0.78
C PRO A 48 -14.02 6.06 1.90
N LEU A 49 -13.26 7.14 1.80
CA LEU A 49 -13.39 8.28 2.71
C LEU A 49 -14.56 9.16 2.26
N ASN A 50 -15.80 8.67 2.43
CA ASN A 50 -16.99 9.51 2.35
C ASN A 50 -17.39 9.94 3.76
N LYS A 51 -16.62 10.82 4.39
CA LYS A 51 -17.13 11.55 5.55
C LYS A 51 -17.75 12.83 5.05
N LYS A 52 -19.05 12.99 5.29
CA LYS A 52 -19.90 14.09 4.83
C LYS A 52 -19.33 15.50 5.04
N GLU A 53 -18.31 15.73 5.87
CA GLU A 53 -17.92 17.09 6.28
C GLU A 53 -16.41 17.24 6.60
N SER A 54 -15.51 16.48 5.97
CA SER A 54 -14.07 16.63 6.23
C SER A 54 -13.34 17.32 5.08
N LYS A 55 -13.16 18.65 5.19
CA LYS A 55 -12.27 19.45 4.31
C LYS A 55 -10.82 18.96 4.25
N LYS A 56 -10.39 18.11 5.20
CA LYS A 56 -9.02 17.60 5.30
C LYS A 56 -8.70 16.48 4.29
N TRP A 57 -9.70 15.86 3.67
CA TRP A 57 -9.50 14.66 2.82
C TRP A 57 -10.20 14.78 1.46
N THR A 58 -10.29 16.01 0.97
CA THR A 58 -10.69 16.33 -0.40
C THR A 58 -9.49 16.97 -1.10
N ASP A 59 -8.95 16.32 -2.11
CA ASP A 59 -8.04 17.00 -3.05
C ASP A 59 -8.90 17.69 -4.10
N GLN A 60 -8.96 19.02 -4.09
CA GLN A 60 -9.74 19.82 -5.03
C GLN A 60 -11.23 19.41 -5.14
N GLY A 61 -11.84 18.97 -4.04
CA GLY A 61 -13.25 18.51 -4.01
C GLY A 61 -13.48 17.06 -4.44
N LYS A 62 -12.42 16.29 -4.73
CA LYS A 62 -12.50 14.88 -5.14
C LYS A 62 -12.52 13.94 -3.93
N LYS A 63 -13.27 12.84 -4.05
CA LYS A 63 -13.37 11.81 -3.01
C LYS A 63 -12.12 10.93 -2.99
N ILE A 64 -11.56 10.69 -1.82
CA ILE A 64 -10.36 9.87 -1.63
C ILE A 64 -10.77 8.47 -1.12
N GLY A 65 -10.17 7.42 -1.67
CA GLY A 65 -10.19 6.07 -1.12
C GLY A 65 -8.85 5.73 -0.46
N LEU A 66 -8.85 4.78 0.47
CA LEU A 66 -7.64 4.23 1.07
C LEU A 66 -7.58 2.72 0.88
N ILE A 67 -6.44 2.20 0.41
CA ILE A 67 -6.06 0.80 0.65
C ILE A 67 -5.34 0.75 1.98
N ILE A 68 -5.87 0.02 2.95
CA ILE A 68 -5.35 -0.07 4.31
C ILE A 68 -4.73 -1.46 4.49
N LEU A 69 -3.44 -1.50 4.81
CA LEU A 69 -2.70 -2.71 5.13
C LEU A 69 -2.43 -2.72 6.63
N LYS A 70 -2.87 -3.76 7.33
CA LYS A 70 -2.85 -3.79 8.81
C LYS A 70 -2.36 -5.11 9.40
N GLU A 71 -1.78 -4.99 10.58
CA GLU A 71 -1.49 -6.13 11.45
C GLU A 71 -2.76 -6.66 12.13
N LYS A 72 -2.75 -7.94 12.50
CA LYS A 72 -3.87 -8.57 13.22
C LYS A 72 -3.89 -8.22 14.70
N TYR A 73 -2.72 -8.20 15.32
CA TYR A 73 -2.55 -8.12 16.78
C TYR A 73 -2.03 -6.77 17.28
N SER A 74 -1.65 -5.87 16.38
CA SER A 74 -1.26 -4.51 16.73
C SER A 74 -2.17 -3.52 15.98
N ASN A 75 -2.22 -2.28 16.48
CA ASN A 75 -2.88 -1.18 15.77
C ASN A 75 -2.01 -0.60 14.64
N ASN A 76 -0.90 -1.25 14.27
CA ASN A 76 -0.09 -0.81 13.15
C ASN A 76 -0.84 -1.03 11.85
N SER A 77 -0.99 0.07 11.11
CA SER A 77 -1.52 0.06 9.76
C SER A 77 -0.87 1.15 8.95
N PHE A 78 -0.84 0.96 7.64
CA PHE A 78 -0.49 2.02 6.71
C PHE A 78 -1.50 2.06 5.58
N SER A 79 -1.67 3.24 5.02
CA SER A 79 -2.69 3.50 4.01
C SER A 79 -2.04 4.02 2.75
N ILE A 80 -2.50 3.53 1.60
CA ILE A 80 -2.16 4.03 0.27
C ILE A 80 -3.41 4.79 -0.22
N PRO A 81 -3.36 6.13 -0.30
CA PRO A 81 -4.51 6.92 -0.72
C PRO A 81 -4.66 6.91 -2.24
N PHE A 82 -5.88 7.10 -2.76
CA PHE A 82 -6.16 7.21 -4.19
C PHE A 82 -7.43 8.02 -4.45
N ILE A 83 -7.63 8.54 -5.66
CA ILE A 83 -8.86 9.27 -6.02
C ILE A 83 -9.90 8.29 -6.55
N LEU A 84 -11.10 8.31 -5.96
CA LEU A 84 -12.21 7.47 -6.42
C LEU A 84 -12.70 7.92 -7.80
N GLY A 85 -12.86 6.97 -8.72
CA GLY A 85 -13.32 7.22 -10.09
C GLY A 85 -12.23 7.67 -11.07
N TYR A 86 -10.96 7.68 -10.67
CA TYR A 86 -9.84 8.04 -11.52
C TYR A 86 -8.71 7.01 -11.41
N ASN A 87 -7.97 6.80 -12.51
CA ASN A 87 -6.78 5.95 -12.53
C ASN A 87 -5.56 6.72 -11.99
N THR A 88 -5.57 7.06 -10.71
CA THR A 88 -4.46 7.79 -10.05
C THR A 88 -3.44 6.87 -9.40
N MET A 89 -3.55 5.57 -9.62
CA MET A 89 -2.67 4.56 -9.06
C MET A 89 -1.98 3.79 -10.17
N ALA A 90 -0.68 3.61 -10.03
CA ALA A 90 0.09 2.67 -10.83
C ALA A 90 0.99 1.86 -9.91
N ALA A 91 1.06 0.56 -10.14
CA ALA A 91 1.92 -0.33 -9.39
C ALA A 91 2.82 -1.16 -10.31
N THR A 92 4.07 -1.32 -9.91
CA THR A 92 5.02 -2.24 -10.54
C THR A 92 5.37 -3.34 -9.55
N PHE A 93 4.89 -4.55 -9.83
CA PHE A 93 5.17 -5.75 -9.07
C PHE A 93 6.44 -6.43 -9.59
N LEU A 94 7.36 -6.65 -8.67
CA LEU A 94 8.63 -7.34 -8.82
C LEU A 94 8.60 -8.63 -7.99
N LYS A 95 9.59 -9.51 -8.20
CA LYS A 95 9.66 -10.82 -7.53
C LYS A 95 9.55 -10.74 -6.00
N ASP A 96 10.24 -9.77 -5.41
CA ASP A 96 10.37 -9.62 -3.96
C ASP A 96 9.81 -8.27 -3.44
N GLY A 97 9.00 -7.57 -4.25
CA GLY A 97 8.44 -6.30 -3.82
C GLY A 97 7.54 -5.63 -4.84
N VAL A 98 6.88 -4.55 -4.43
CA VAL A 98 6.01 -3.73 -5.27
C VAL A 98 6.33 -2.26 -5.04
N VAL A 99 6.29 -1.48 -6.11
CA VAL A 99 6.34 -0.02 -6.06
C VAL A 99 4.99 0.51 -6.49
N ILE A 100 4.33 1.29 -5.65
CA ILE A 100 3.00 1.86 -5.90
C ILE A 100 3.12 3.37 -5.88
N ASN A 101 2.80 4.00 -7.00
CA ASN A 101 2.72 5.44 -7.13
C ASN A 101 1.26 5.87 -6.96
N SER A 102 1.03 6.81 -6.04
CA SER A 102 -0.29 7.41 -5.84
C SER A 102 -0.19 8.77 -5.18
N LEU A 103 -0.94 9.76 -5.66
CA LEU A 103 -1.03 11.11 -5.09
C LEU A 103 0.33 11.74 -4.72
N ASN A 104 1.28 11.76 -5.67
CA ASN A 104 2.67 12.26 -5.47
C ASN A 104 3.49 11.51 -4.41
N MET A 105 3.00 10.36 -3.97
CA MET A 105 3.69 9.45 -3.06
C MET A 105 4.11 8.17 -3.77
N GLU A 106 5.23 7.64 -3.35
CA GLU A 106 5.75 6.33 -3.76
C GLU A 106 5.78 5.41 -2.54
N PHE A 107 5.09 4.27 -2.62
CA PHE A 107 5.08 3.22 -1.61
C PHE A 107 5.86 2.02 -2.13
N ILE A 108 6.99 1.73 -1.50
CA ILE A 108 7.83 0.58 -1.82
C ILE A 108 7.63 -0.46 -0.72
N ILE A 109 7.04 -1.60 -1.09
CA ILE A 109 6.78 -2.70 -0.17
C ILE A 109 7.64 -3.89 -0.61
N ARG A 110 8.58 -4.32 0.24
CA ARG A 110 9.50 -5.43 -0.05
C ARG A 110 9.22 -6.61 0.88
N LYS A 111 9.10 -7.81 0.34
CA LYS A 111 8.94 -9.03 1.15
C LYS A 111 10.24 -9.32 1.89
N ILE A 112 10.13 -9.55 3.20
CA ILE A 112 11.26 -9.96 4.04
C ILE A 112 11.24 -11.48 4.10
N LYS A 113 12.23 -12.12 3.47
CA LYS A 113 12.40 -13.58 3.56
C LYS A 113 12.82 -13.93 4.98
N ALA A 114 12.10 -14.85 5.61
CA ALA A 114 12.60 -15.50 6.81
C ALA A 114 13.93 -16.18 6.46
N ARG A 115 15.01 -15.85 7.18
CA ARG A 115 16.24 -16.66 7.09
C ARG A 115 15.86 -18.07 7.54
N LYS A 116 15.88 -19.04 6.63
CA LYS A 116 15.91 -20.45 7.05
C LYS A 116 17.13 -20.58 7.93
N LYS A 117 16.94 -20.83 9.23
CA LYS A 117 18.02 -21.39 10.06
C LYS A 117 18.41 -22.69 9.37
N LEU A 118 19.57 -22.70 8.72
CA LEU A 118 20.23 -23.95 8.40
C LEU A 118 20.53 -24.58 9.76
N LEU A 119 19.74 -25.59 10.13
CA LEU A 119 20.11 -26.51 11.20
C LEU A 119 21.31 -27.27 10.64
N ALA A 120 22.50 -26.87 11.08
CA ALA A 120 23.74 -27.61 10.89
C ALA A 120 23.81 -28.72 11.94
#